data_AF-A0A3D5UYL2-F1
#
_entry.id   AF-A0A3D5UYL2-F1
#
_cell.length_a   1.000
_cell.length_b   1.000
_cell.length_c   1.000
_cell.angle_alpha   90.00
_cell.angle_beta   90.00
_cell.angle_gamma   90.00
#
_symmetry.space_group_name_H-M   'P 1'
#
loop_
_entity.id
_entity.type
_entity.pdbx_description
1 polymer ?
#
loop_
_entity_poly.entity_id
_entity_poly.type
_entity_poly.pdbx_seq_one_letter_code
_entity_poly.pdbx_strand_id
1 'polypeptide(L)'
;GSLVWNGDEINIDLNAERPRALTEGGETPVTLSISAPKVSTSYEGKLTVIDGVAFAGQVDLDVPSVRELAAWTGNPMPAGEGFGPLAISGQASGTDNSYRFSDAKIGFDGMNATGDLTVITGGARPKVSGSLAVDRIDVNTYLADGGEGGSGASG
;
A
#
# COMPACT_ATOMS: atom_id res chain seq x y z
N GLY A 1 -16.39 -2.90 13.14
CA GLY A 1 -17.46 -3.60 12.40
C GLY A 1 -16.84 -4.57 11.41
N SER A 2 -17.63 -5.42 10.77
CA SER A 2 -17.15 -6.31 9.70
C SER A 2 -18.07 -6.31 8.48
N LEU A 3 -17.52 -6.71 7.35
CA LEU A 3 -18.23 -6.93 6.09
C LEU A 3 -17.63 -8.12 5.35
N VAL A 4 -18.38 -8.72 4.43
CA VAL A 4 -17.86 -9.80 3.58
C VAL A 4 -17.65 -9.27 2.17
N TRP A 5 -16.47 -9.50 1.61
CA TRP A 5 -16.13 -9.16 0.24
C TRP A 5 -15.44 -10.34 -0.44
N ASN A 6 -15.96 -10.76 -1.60
CA ASN A 6 -15.41 -11.84 -2.41
C ASN A 6 -15.15 -13.14 -1.62
N GLY A 7 -16.03 -13.43 -0.66
CA GLY A 7 -15.99 -14.63 0.18
C GLY A 7 -15.19 -14.48 1.47
N ASP A 8 -14.42 -13.40 1.64
CA ASP A 8 -13.59 -13.15 2.81
C ASP A 8 -14.24 -12.12 3.74
N GLU A 9 -14.19 -12.38 5.04
CA GLU A 9 -14.57 -11.39 6.05
C GLU A 9 -13.46 -10.34 6.22
N ILE A 10 -13.88 -9.08 6.25
CA ILE A 10 -13.04 -7.90 6.47
C ILE A 10 -13.49 -7.27 7.77
N ASN A 11 -12.58 -7.24 8.74
CA ASN A 11 -12.75 -6.55 10.00
C ASN A 11 -12.19 -5.14 9.88
N ILE A 12 -12.96 -4.15 10.35
CA ILE A 12 -12.59 -2.73 10.34
C ILE A 12 -12.84 -2.16 11.74
N ASP A 13 -11.78 -1.68 12.38
CA ASP A 13 -11.83 -0.92 13.63
C ASP A 13 -11.37 0.51 13.35
N LEU A 14 -12.18 1.49 13.72
CA LEU A 14 -11.88 2.91 13.56
C LEU A 14 -12.28 3.62 14.85
N ASN A 15 -11.32 4.31 15.45
CA ASN A 15 -11.54 5.15 16.61
C ASN A 15 -11.05 6.57 16.33
N ALA A 16 -11.87 7.56 16.65
CA ALA A 16 -11.48 8.96 16.67
C ALA A 16 -11.73 9.49 18.08
N GLU A 17 -10.68 9.96 18.76
CA GLU A 17 -10.80 10.40 20.16
C GLU A 17 -11.71 11.64 20.30
N ARG A 18 -11.76 12.49 19.27
CA ARG A 18 -12.56 13.72 19.22
C ARG A 18 -13.37 13.77 17.93
N PRO A 19 -14.43 12.95 17.78
CA PRO A 19 -15.14 12.83 16.50
C PRO A 19 -15.78 14.15 16.04
N ARG A 20 -16.16 15.05 16.95
CA ARG A 20 -16.67 16.40 16.59
C ARG A 20 -15.64 17.25 15.87
N ALA A 21 -14.34 17.04 16.13
CA ALA A 21 -13.27 17.80 15.48
C ALA A 21 -13.23 17.55 13.96
N LEU A 22 -13.66 16.37 13.50
CA LEU A 22 -13.76 16.04 12.07
C LEU A 22 -14.76 16.90 11.31
N THR A 23 -15.76 17.46 11.99
CA THR A 23 -16.78 18.34 11.38
C THR A 23 -16.52 19.82 11.64
N GLU A 24 -15.75 20.13 12.67
CA GLU A 24 -15.44 21.51 13.09
C GLU A 24 -14.08 22.01 12.56
N GLY A 25 -13.37 21.18 11.77
CA GLY A 25 -12.04 21.50 11.25
C GLY A 25 -10.92 21.41 12.29
N GLY A 26 -11.17 20.73 13.42
CA GLY A 26 -10.18 20.50 14.45
C GLY A 26 -9.33 19.24 14.21
N GLU A 27 -8.20 19.17 14.90
CA GLU A 27 -7.36 17.97 14.94
C GLU A 27 -7.95 16.92 15.90
N THR A 28 -8.02 15.66 15.47
CA THR A 28 -8.32 14.51 16.32
C THR A 28 -7.28 13.41 16.15
N PRO A 29 -6.82 12.79 17.26
CA PRO A 29 -6.17 11.48 17.20
C PRO A 29 -7.13 10.44 16.61
N VAL A 30 -6.60 9.55 15.77
CA VAL A 30 -7.33 8.48 15.09
C VAL A 30 -6.48 7.21 15.09
N THR A 31 -7.12 6.07 15.37
CA THR A 31 -6.59 4.74 15.07
C THR A 31 -7.51 4.04 14.06
N LEU A 32 -6.92 3.36 13.09
CA LEU A 32 -7.63 2.53 12.12
C LEU A 32 -6.90 1.19 12.02
N SER A 33 -7.66 0.08 12.07
CA SER A 33 -7.16 -1.26 11.80
C SER A 33 -8.09 -1.96 10.83
N ILE A 34 -7.53 -2.52 9.76
CA ILE A 34 -8.24 -3.35 8.79
C ILE A 34 -7.56 -4.72 8.77
N SER A 35 -8.36 -5.78 8.87
CA SER A 35 -7.85 -7.16 8.85
C SER A 35 -8.74 -8.05 7.99
N ALA A 36 -8.11 -8.67 6.99
CA ALA A 36 -8.67 -9.64 6.07
C ALA A 36 -7.62 -10.74 5.78
N PRO A 37 -8.01 -11.91 5.27
CA PRO A 37 -7.06 -12.99 4.95
C PRO A 37 -5.92 -12.60 4.02
N LYS A 38 -6.13 -11.59 3.15
CA LYS A 38 -5.20 -11.18 2.09
C LYS A 38 -4.51 -9.85 2.35
N VAL A 39 -4.91 -9.13 3.39
CA VAL A 39 -4.36 -7.84 3.75
C VAL A 39 -4.66 -7.50 5.20
N SER A 40 -3.65 -7.01 5.90
CA SER A 40 -3.84 -6.32 7.18
C SER A 40 -3.14 -4.98 7.13
N THR A 41 -3.77 -3.96 7.71
CA THR A 41 -3.15 -2.63 7.79
C THR A 41 -3.61 -1.90 9.04
N SER A 42 -2.73 -1.08 9.59
CA SER A 42 -3.05 -0.17 10.68
C SER A 42 -2.54 1.24 10.39
N TYR A 43 -3.25 2.21 10.97
CA TYR A 43 -2.83 3.60 11.05
C TYR A 43 -3.05 4.10 12.47
N GLU A 44 -2.06 4.81 13.00
CA GLU A 44 -2.16 5.54 14.27
C GLU A 44 -1.57 6.94 14.10
N GLY A 45 -2.39 7.96 14.32
CA GLY A 45 -1.93 9.32 14.15
C GLY A 45 -3.00 10.37 14.36
N LYS A 46 -2.84 11.49 13.68
CA LYS A 46 -3.72 12.66 13.78
C LYS A 46 -4.35 12.94 12.42
N LEU A 47 -5.57 13.48 12.46
CA LEU A 47 -6.32 13.85 11.28
C LEU A 47 -7.04 15.19 11.52
N THR A 48 -6.99 16.07 10.52
CA THR A 48 -7.71 17.34 10.48
C THR A 48 -8.47 17.42 9.16
N VAL A 49 -9.76 17.74 9.21
CA VAL A 49 -10.62 17.87 8.03
C VAL A 49 -11.10 19.32 7.90
N ILE A 50 -10.29 20.18 7.28
CA ILE A 50 -10.65 21.56 6.98
C ILE A 50 -10.18 21.90 5.58
N ASP A 51 -11.11 22.27 4.69
CA ASP A 51 -10.86 22.55 3.27
C ASP A 51 -10.04 21.47 2.54
N GLY A 52 -10.09 20.23 3.04
CA GLY A 52 -9.24 19.12 2.64
C GLY A 52 -9.01 18.14 3.80
N VAL A 53 -8.10 17.19 3.62
CA VAL A 53 -7.67 16.26 4.66
C VAL A 53 -6.18 16.45 4.90
N ALA A 54 -5.82 16.81 6.12
CA ALA A 54 -4.45 16.76 6.61
C ALA A 54 -4.31 15.59 7.59
N PHE A 55 -3.22 14.84 7.48
CA PHE A 55 -2.95 13.70 8.36
C PHE A 55 -1.46 13.52 8.61
N ALA A 56 -1.13 12.91 9.74
CA ALA A 56 0.23 12.49 10.08
C ALA A 56 0.17 11.34 11.08
N GLY A 57 0.81 10.22 10.76
CA GLY A 57 0.78 9.02 11.59
C GLY A 57 1.63 7.87 11.08
N GLN A 58 1.76 6.87 11.95
CA GLN A 58 2.40 5.60 11.64
C GLN A 58 1.44 4.77 10.79
N VAL A 59 1.98 4.13 9.76
CA VAL A 59 1.27 3.17 8.92
C VAL A 59 2.03 1.84 8.96
N ASP A 60 1.28 0.76 9.05
CA ASP A 60 1.76 -0.59 8.83
C ASP A 60 0.81 -1.30 7.85
N LEU A 61 1.38 -2.02 6.88
CA LEU A 61 0.68 -2.79 5.86
C LEU A 61 1.38 -4.13 5.72
N ASP A 62 0.61 -5.20 5.75
CA ASP A 62 1.07 -6.56 5.47
C ASP A 62 0.11 -7.22 4.48
N VAL A 63 0.69 -7.74 3.41
CA VAL A 63 0.00 -8.45 2.33
C VAL A 63 0.76 -9.75 2.11
N PRO A 64 0.18 -10.91 2.46
CA PRO A 64 0.85 -12.20 2.30
C PRO A 64 1.20 -12.54 0.85
N SER A 65 0.39 -12.07 -0.11
CA SER A 65 0.62 -12.25 -1.54
C SER A 65 -0.07 -11.13 -2.34
N VAL A 66 0.74 -10.28 -2.98
CA VAL A 66 0.22 -9.19 -3.84
C VAL A 66 -0.58 -9.76 -5.01
N ARG A 67 -0.15 -10.90 -5.56
CA ARG A 67 -0.86 -11.63 -6.61
C ARG A 67 -2.24 -12.09 -6.18
N GLU A 68 -2.36 -12.69 -4.99
CA GLU A 68 -3.65 -13.13 -4.47
C GLU A 68 -4.57 -11.96 -4.12
N LEU A 69 -4.00 -10.88 -3.57
CA LEU A 69 -4.73 -9.64 -3.32
C LEU A 69 -5.26 -9.05 -4.63
N ALA A 70 -4.43 -8.99 -5.67
CA ALA A 70 -4.82 -8.48 -6.97
C ALA A 70 -5.96 -9.31 -7.59
N ALA A 71 -5.85 -10.65 -7.57
CA ALA A 71 -6.93 -11.52 -8.00
C ALA A 71 -8.21 -11.32 -7.18
N TRP A 72 -8.10 -11.20 -5.86
CA TRP A 72 -9.24 -10.95 -4.97
C TRP A 72 -9.89 -9.59 -5.21
N THR A 73 -9.14 -8.57 -5.61
CA THR A 73 -9.71 -7.26 -5.98
C THR A 73 -10.21 -7.20 -7.44
N GLY A 74 -10.19 -8.31 -8.17
CA GLY A 74 -10.68 -8.41 -9.55
C GLY A 74 -9.64 -8.05 -10.63
N ASN A 75 -8.36 -7.94 -10.26
CA ASN A 75 -7.24 -7.59 -11.15
C ASN A 75 -6.19 -8.72 -11.18
N PRO A 76 -6.52 -9.93 -11.66
CA PRO A 76 -5.59 -11.05 -11.65
C PRO A 76 -4.35 -10.76 -12.50
N MET A 77 -3.18 -11.08 -11.96
CA MET A 77 -1.90 -10.95 -12.66
C MET A 77 -1.54 -12.21 -13.45
N PRO A 78 -0.81 -12.12 -14.59
CA PRO A 78 -0.31 -13.28 -15.32
C PRO A 78 0.55 -14.19 -14.43
N ALA A 79 0.46 -15.50 -14.61
CA ALA A 79 1.21 -16.48 -13.82
C ALA A 79 2.73 -16.19 -13.80
N GLY A 80 3.37 -16.48 -12.66
CA GLY A 80 4.79 -16.26 -12.43
C GLY A 80 5.13 -16.34 -10.94
N GLU A 81 6.42 -16.45 -10.65
CA GLU A 81 6.96 -16.66 -9.28
C GLU A 81 6.94 -15.38 -8.42
N GLY A 82 6.89 -14.19 -9.03
CA GLY A 82 6.87 -12.91 -8.33
C GLY A 82 5.49 -12.41 -7.88
N PHE A 83 5.52 -11.25 -7.20
CA PHE A 83 4.38 -10.60 -6.55
C PHE A 83 3.83 -11.38 -5.35
N GLY A 84 4.73 -11.98 -4.58
CA GLY A 84 4.48 -12.61 -3.30
C GLY A 84 4.33 -11.59 -2.16
N PRO A 85 4.93 -11.82 -0.98
CA PRO A 85 4.68 -11.00 0.20
C PRO A 85 5.11 -9.53 0.02
N LEU A 86 4.29 -8.62 0.52
CA LEU A 86 4.57 -7.19 0.64
C LEU A 86 4.32 -6.74 2.07
N ALA A 87 5.32 -6.13 2.69
CA ALA A 87 5.21 -5.47 3.98
C ALA A 87 5.70 -4.03 3.86
N ILE A 88 4.96 -3.06 4.40
CA ILE A 88 5.34 -1.65 4.41
C ILE A 88 5.11 -1.09 5.81
N SER A 89 6.09 -0.40 6.37
CA SER A 89 5.92 0.40 7.58
C SER A 89 6.64 1.74 7.48
N GLY A 90 6.13 2.75 8.18
CA GLY A 90 6.73 4.09 8.20
C GLY A 90 5.76 5.19 8.58
N GLN A 91 6.25 6.42 8.53
CA GLN A 91 5.49 7.61 8.88
C GLN A 91 4.86 8.23 7.64
N ALA A 92 3.52 8.17 7.55
CA ALA A 92 2.76 8.81 6.50
C ALA A 92 2.27 10.19 6.94
N SER A 93 2.36 11.17 6.06
CA SER A 93 1.76 12.49 6.25
C SER A 93 1.23 13.02 4.94
N GLY A 94 0.20 13.85 5.00
CA GLY A 94 -0.34 14.49 3.81
C GLY A 94 -1.11 15.75 4.15
N THR A 95 -1.08 16.70 3.22
CA THR A 95 -1.91 17.90 3.22
C THR A 95 -2.14 18.32 1.78
N ASP A 96 -3.36 18.75 1.47
CA ASP A 96 -3.79 19.17 0.13
C ASP A 96 -3.51 18.08 -0.95
N ASN A 97 -2.46 18.27 -1.73
CA ASN A 97 -2.03 17.37 -2.78
C ASN A 97 -0.59 16.87 -2.60
N SER A 98 -0.01 17.02 -1.41
CA SER A 98 1.35 16.59 -1.09
C SER A 98 1.30 15.51 -0.02
N TYR A 99 1.84 14.34 -0.34
CA TYR A 99 1.92 13.19 0.55
C TYR A 99 3.38 12.80 0.73
N ARG A 100 3.78 12.50 1.96
CA ARG A 100 5.14 12.11 2.31
C ARG A 100 5.10 10.83 3.12
N PHE A 101 5.99 9.91 2.78
CA PHE A 101 6.23 8.69 3.54
C PHE A 101 7.69 8.67 3.94
N SER A 102 7.97 8.71 5.24
CA SER A 102 9.33 8.75 5.77
C SER A 102 9.64 7.58 6.68
N ASP A 103 10.93 7.32 6.84
CA ASP A 103 11.41 6.15 7.57
C ASP A 103 10.79 4.85 7.03
N ALA A 104 10.56 4.82 5.72
CA ALA A 104 9.92 3.70 5.05
C ALA A 104 10.78 2.46 5.23
N LYS A 105 10.13 1.35 5.57
CA LYS A 105 10.68 0.00 5.51
C LYS A 105 9.74 -0.82 4.66
N ILE A 106 10.26 -1.35 3.57
CA ILE A 106 9.49 -2.06 2.55
C ILE A 106 10.13 -3.43 2.38
N GLY A 107 9.39 -4.50 2.66
CA GLY A 107 9.74 -5.85 2.26
C GLY A 107 8.90 -6.24 1.05
N PHE A 108 9.50 -6.74 -0.02
CA PHE A 108 8.79 -7.22 -1.19
C PHE A 108 9.53 -8.37 -1.87
N ASP A 109 8.91 -9.53 -2.01
CA ASP A 109 9.52 -10.73 -2.62
C ASP A 109 10.91 -11.08 -2.03
N GLY A 110 11.06 -10.89 -0.71
CA GLY A 110 12.31 -11.11 0.01
C GLY A 110 13.39 -10.04 -0.18
N MET A 111 13.13 -9.01 -0.98
CA MET A 111 13.95 -7.80 -1.06
C MET A 111 13.51 -6.80 0.01
N ASN A 112 14.46 -6.04 0.55
CA ASN A 112 14.20 -5.02 1.54
C ASN A 112 14.65 -3.66 1.02
N ALA A 113 13.80 -2.67 1.17
CA ALA A 113 14.09 -1.29 0.85
C ALA A 113 13.79 -0.36 2.04
N THR A 114 14.57 0.70 2.15
CA THR A 114 14.30 1.79 3.08
C THR A 114 14.42 3.14 2.40
N GLY A 115 13.71 4.14 2.93
CA GLY A 115 13.90 5.51 2.46
C GLY A 115 12.71 6.43 2.66
N ASP A 116 12.67 7.46 1.81
CA ASP A 116 11.68 8.53 1.87
C ASP A 116 11.05 8.73 0.50
N LEU A 117 9.73 8.91 0.48
CA LEU A 117 8.92 9.13 -0.71
C LEU A 117 8.08 10.41 -0.54
N THR A 118 7.91 11.14 -1.62
CA THR A 118 7.01 12.28 -1.74
C THR A 118 6.20 12.14 -3.02
N VAL A 119 4.89 12.28 -2.90
CA VAL A 119 3.93 12.24 -4.01
C VAL A 119 3.18 13.57 -4.05
N ILE A 120 3.21 14.24 -5.19
CA ILE A 120 2.48 15.48 -5.44
C ILE A 120 1.45 15.22 -6.54
N THR A 121 0.16 15.38 -6.24
CA THR A 121 -0.95 15.05 -7.15
C THR A 121 -1.69 16.26 -7.72
N GLY A 122 -1.35 17.49 -7.29
CA GLY A 122 -2.14 18.70 -7.61
C GLY A 122 -1.95 19.25 -9.03
N GLY A 123 -1.01 18.69 -9.82
CA GLY A 123 -0.75 19.12 -11.18
C GLY A 123 -1.46 18.27 -12.23
N ALA A 124 -1.36 18.66 -13.51
CA ALA A 124 -1.89 17.86 -14.64
C ALA A 124 -1.29 16.45 -14.74
N ARG A 125 -0.16 16.21 -14.07
CA ARG A 125 0.50 14.91 -13.94
C ARG A 125 1.00 14.74 -12.49
N PRO A 126 0.70 13.62 -11.83
CA PRO A 126 1.30 13.30 -10.53
C PRO A 126 2.83 13.23 -10.62
N LYS A 127 3.51 13.80 -9.63
CA LYS A 127 4.97 13.72 -9.48
C LYS A 127 5.30 12.85 -8.27
N VAL A 128 6.20 11.89 -8.47
CA VAL A 128 6.76 11.07 -7.38
C VAL A 128 8.26 11.37 -7.31
N SER A 129 8.78 11.61 -6.12
CA SER A 129 10.20 11.80 -5.86
C SER A 129 10.59 11.15 -4.54
N GLY A 130 11.80 10.64 -4.42
CA GLY A 130 12.26 9.99 -3.20
C GLY A 130 13.68 9.46 -3.32
N SER A 131 14.18 8.96 -2.21
CA SER A 131 15.43 8.22 -2.14
C SER A 131 15.12 6.86 -1.54
N LEU A 132 15.50 5.78 -2.24
CA LEU A 132 15.32 4.42 -1.79
C LEU A 132 16.66 3.69 -1.83
N ALA A 133 17.03 3.09 -0.71
CA ALA A 133 18.12 2.14 -0.61
C ALA A 133 17.53 0.73 -0.61
N VAL A 134 18.01 -0.13 -1.50
CA VAL A 134 17.56 -1.54 -1.60
C VAL A 134 18.75 -2.43 -1.28
N ASP A 135 18.51 -3.49 -0.51
CA ASP A 135 19.56 -4.45 -0.13
C ASP A 135 20.04 -5.30 -1.32
N ARG A 136 19.10 -5.79 -2.12
CA ARG A 136 19.31 -6.65 -3.28
C ARG A 136 18.19 -6.41 -4.28
N ILE A 137 18.55 -6.37 -5.57
CA ILE A 137 17.58 -6.34 -6.65
C ILE A 137 17.66 -7.67 -7.39
N ASP A 138 16.57 -8.44 -7.36
CA ASP A 138 16.43 -9.68 -8.12
C ASP A 138 15.26 -9.58 -9.08
N VAL A 139 15.58 -9.26 -10.33
CA VAL A 139 14.58 -9.11 -11.39
C VAL A 139 14.16 -10.44 -12.01
N ASN A 140 14.92 -11.52 -11.77
CA ASN A 140 14.64 -12.82 -12.38
C ASN A 140 13.29 -13.37 -11.89
N THR A 141 12.91 -13.06 -10.66
CA THR A 141 11.61 -13.39 -10.05
C THR A 141 10.40 -12.92 -10.87
N TYR A 142 10.56 -11.88 -11.71
CA TYR A 142 9.48 -11.32 -12.53
C TYR A 142 9.55 -11.72 -14.00
N LEU A 143 10.57 -12.48 -14.40
CA LEU A 143 10.61 -13.05 -15.73
C LEU A 143 9.60 -14.20 -15.77
N ALA A 144 8.48 -13.98 -16.45
CA ALA A 144 7.66 -15.10 -16.91
C ALA A 144 8.58 -15.99 -17.75
N ASP A 145 8.58 -17.30 -17.50
CA ASP A 145 9.31 -18.26 -18.34
C ASP A 145 9.00 -17.90 -19.79
N GLY A 146 10.03 -17.45 -20.50
CA GLY A 146 9.90 -17.01 -21.88
C GLY A 146 9.35 -18.21 -22.63
N GLY A 147 8.06 -18.13 -23.00
CA GLY A 147 7.37 -19.21 -23.66
C GLY A 147 8.28 -19.81 -24.71
N GLU A 148 8.57 -21.10 -24.56
CA GLU A 148 9.41 -21.86 -25.48
C GLU A 148 9.00 -21.49 -26.91
N GLY A 149 9.97 -20.92 -27.61
CA GLY A 149 9.80 -20.42 -28.96
C GLY A 149 9.25 -21.51 -29.86
N GLY A 150 8.36 -21.11 -30.76
CA GLY A 150 7.93 -21.94 -31.87
C GLY A 150 9.14 -22.51 -32.62
N SER A 151 9.39 -23.80 -32.42
CA SER A 151 9.93 -24.70 -33.43
C SER A 151 8.76 -25.49 -33.98
N GLY A 152 8.57 -25.74 -35.27
CA GLY A 152 9.21 -25.30 -36.49
C GLY A 152 8.28 -25.82 -37.61
N ALA A 153 8.10 -25.04 -38.66
CA ALA A 153 7.35 -25.45 -39.83
C ALA A 153 8.08 -26.57 -40.60
N SER A 154 7.26 -27.33 -41.34
CA SER A 154 7.57 -28.19 -42.51
C SER A 154 8.21 -29.56 -42.30
N GLY A 155 7.39 -30.58 -42.58
CA GLY A 155 7.72 -31.92 -43.07
C GLY A 155 6.51 -32.47 -43.77
#